data_AF-A0A3D3JEF4-F1
#
_entry.id   AF-A0A3D3JEF4-F1
#
_cell.length_a   1.000
_cell.length_b   1.000
_cell.length_c   1.000
_cell.angle_alpha   90.00
_cell.angle_beta   90.00
_cell.angle_gamma   90.00
#
_symmetry.space_group_name_H-M   'P 1'
#
loop_
_entity.id
_entity.type
_entity.pdbx_description
1 polymer ?
#
loop_
_entity_poly.entity_id
_entity_poly.type
_entity_poly.pdbx_seq_one_letter_code
_entity_poly.pdbx_strand_id
1 'polypeptide(L)'
;TEDASLALAYIIRKENLPVNNRDVRDEAMRRFLYSDLTIDDTLRFQLDQQYRIPYVSSDFRKAFANPSSYDNVVLQPGDLVIVPRRPDRVMVYGQVEQPGYVAYEPGKTLEWYLERAGGPAKGAKTGRARIIKGKNRVWVDDDEHIVEAGDEVYIPRSPDVSAGTEIQNYAVIAGIVSSVTALIGLFYTILRQ
;
A
#
# COMPACT_ATOMS: atom_id res chain seq x y z
N THR A 1 20.17 7.77 21.96
CA THR A 1 20.82 6.45 22.09
C THR A 1 20.96 5.84 20.71
N GLU A 2 21.98 5.03 20.46
CA GLU A 2 22.20 4.40 19.14
C GLU A 2 21.06 3.44 18.74
N ASP A 3 20.39 2.88 19.74
CA ASP A 3 19.19 2.05 19.60
C ASP A 3 17.95 2.79 19.11
N ALA A 4 17.91 4.12 19.03
CA ALA A 4 16.72 4.87 18.62
C ALA A 4 16.63 5.03 17.10
N SER A 5 15.44 4.78 16.53
CA SER A 5 15.20 4.97 15.09
C SER A 5 14.58 6.33 14.80
N LEU A 6 15.38 7.25 14.24
CA LEU A 6 14.85 8.51 13.70
C LEU A 6 14.02 8.28 12.43
N ALA A 7 14.36 7.28 11.61
CA ALA A 7 13.62 6.99 10.38
C ALA A 7 12.18 6.55 10.66
N LEU A 8 11.95 5.84 11.77
CA LEU A 8 10.63 5.36 12.20
C LEU A 8 9.97 6.29 13.23
N ALA A 9 10.60 7.40 13.61
CA ALA A 9 10.03 8.34 14.54
C ALA A 9 8.89 9.14 13.89
N TYR A 10 7.86 9.43 14.68
CA TYR A 10 6.70 10.20 14.25
C TYR A 10 6.05 10.92 15.42
N ILE A 11 5.21 11.90 15.10
CA ILE A 11 4.45 12.69 16.06
C ILE A 11 2.98 12.40 15.83
N ILE A 12 2.25 12.11 16.91
CA ILE A 12 0.79 12.10 16.91
C ILE A 12 0.32 13.38 17.59
N ARG A 13 -0.51 14.15 16.90
CA ARG A 13 -1.11 15.36 17.46
C ARG A 13 -2.52 15.08 17.92
N LYS A 14 -2.85 15.42 19.17
CA LYS A 14 -4.21 15.29 19.65
C LYS A 14 -5.13 16.21 18.84
N GLU A 15 -6.09 15.63 18.13
CA GLU A 15 -7.19 16.38 17.53
C GLU A 15 -8.29 16.60 18.56
N ASN A 16 -8.92 17.78 18.53
CA ASN A 16 -10.15 18.04 19.26
C ASN A 16 -11.31 17.38 18.50
N LEU A 17 -11.39 16.05 18.56
CA LEU A 17 -12.53 15.32 18.02
C LEU A 17 -13.75 15.57 18.92
N PRO A 18 -14.96 15.68 18.34
CA PRO A 18 -16.17 15.81 19.13
C PRO A 18 -16.32 14.59 20.06
N VAL A 19 -16.70 14.85 21.30
CA VAL A 19 -16.69 13.87 22.40
C VAL A 19 -17.72 12.75 22.21
N ASN A 20 -18.70 12.92 21.30
CA ASN A 20 -19.82 12.01 21.10
C ASN A 20 -19.74 11.27 19.76
N ASN A 21 -19.91 9.94 19.78
CA ASN A 21 -19.91 9.09 18.59
C ASN A 21 -20.97 9.47 17.54
N ARG A 22 -22.09 10.11 17.93
CA ARG A 22 -23.09 10.59 16.97
C ARG A 22 -22.52 11.71 16.09
N ASP A 23 -21.82 12.65 16.71
CA ASP A 23 -21.24 13.81 16.01
C ASP A 23 -20.15 13.39 15.02
N VAL A 24 -19.35 12.37 15.40
CA VAL A 24 -18.31 11.80 14.53
C VAL A 24 -18.93 11.15 13.29
N ARG A 25 -20.00 10.36 13.46
CA ARG A 25 -20.71 9.71 12.34
C ARG A 25 -21.40 10.75 11.46
N ASP A 26 -22.05 11.74 12.05
CA ASP A 26 -22.76 12.79 11.31
C ASP A 26 -21.78 13.63 10.48
N GLU A 27 -20.60 13.97 11.02
CA GLU A 27 -19.56 14.67 10.27
C GLU A 27 -19.00 13.82 9.13
N ALA A 28 -18.73 12.53 9.37
CA ALA A 28 -18.27 11.62 8.32
C ALA A 28 -19.31 11.47 7.19
N MET A 29 -20.60 11.35 7.54
CA MET A 29 -21.68 11.29 6.56
C MET A 29 -21.85 12.59 5.78
N ARG A 30 -21.67 13.75 6.41
CA ARG A 30 -21.67 15.05 5.72
C ARG A 30 -20.52 15.15 4.71
N ARG A 31 -19.32 14.70 5.06
CA ARG A 31 -18.17 14.66 4.13
C ARG A 31 -18.46 13.72 2.96
N PHE A 32 -19.13 12.60 3.21
CA PHE A 32 -19.50 11.63 2.19
C PHE A 32 -20.55 12.17 1.21
N LEU A 33 -21.58 12.87 1.70
CA LEU A 33 -22.71 13.37 0.89
C LEU A 33 -22.27 14.28 -0.27
N TYR A 34 -21.19 15.04 -0.10
CA TYR A 34 -20.66 15.98 -1.10
C TYR A 34 -19.44 15.44 -1.85
N SER A 35 -19.12 14.16 -1.68
CA SER A 35 -17.96 13.55 -2.34
C SER A 35 -18.32 13.00 -3.72
N ASP A 36 -17.34 12.94 -4.61
CA ASP A 36 -17.38 12.31 -5.92
C ASP A 36 -16.84 10.86 -5.90
N LEU A 37 -16.79 10.24 -4.70
CA LEU A 37 -16.21 8.93 -4.49
C LEU A 37 -16.98 7.83 -5.23
N THR A 38 -16.24 6.89 -5.81
CA THR A 38 -16.81 5.65 -6.35
C THR A 38 -17.18 4.68 -5.21
N ILE A 39 -17.92 3.62 -5.52
CA ILE A 39 -18.25 2.57 -4.54
C ILE A 39 -16.96 1.92 -3.99
N ASP A 40 -15.94 1.74 -4.81
CA ASP A 40 -14.66 1.17 -4.39
C ASP A 40 -13.86 2.10 -3.48
N ASP A 41 -13.97 3.42 -3.68
CA ASP A 41 -13.33 4.42 -2.83
C ASP A 41 -14.10 4.65 -1.53
N THR A 42 -15.42 4.42 -1.54
CA THR A 42 -16.29 4.60 -0.38
C THR A 42 -15.82 3.79 0.82
N LEU A 43 -15.50 2.50 0.63
CA LEU A 43 -15.04 1.64 1.72
C LEU A 43 -13.67 2.10 2.25
N ARG A 44 -12.75 2.45 1.34
CA ARG A 44 -11.42 2.94 1.73
C ARG A 44 -11.53 4.23 2.53
N PHE A 45 -12.31 5.18 2.04
CA PHE A 45 -12.58 6.43 2.72
C PHE A 45 -13.19 6.21 4.11
N GLN A 46 -14.16 5.29 4.23
CA GLN A 46 -14.75 4.95 5.52
C GLN A 46 -13.71 4.38 6.51
N LEU A 47 -12.85 3.47 6.05
CA LEU A 47 -11.75 2.94 6.86
C LEU A 47 -10.76 4.05 7.25
N ASP A 48 -10.41 4.92 6.32
CA ASP A 48 -9.49 6.04 6.58
C ASP A 48 -10.08 7.03 7.58
N GLN A 49 -11.39 7.32 7.53
CA GLN A 49 -12.03 8.17 8.53
C GLN A 49 -12.12 7.48 9.90
N GLN A 50 -12.42 6.18 9.93
CA GLN A 50 -12.55 5.42 11.18
C GLN A 50 -11.21 5.22 11.89
N TYR A 51 -10.13 4.99 11.14
CA TYR A 51 -8.80 4.69 11.67
C TYR A 51 -7.80 5.82 11.40
N ARG A 52 -8.28 7.06 11.17
CA ARG A 52 -7.39 8.21 10.95
C ARG A 52 -6.50 8.41 12.17
N ILE A 53 -5.18 8.36 11.95
CA ILE A 53 -4.19 8.75 12.96
C ILE A 53 -3.68 10.15 12.58
N PRO A 54 -3.80 11.15 13.46
CA PRO A 54 -3.39 12.53 13.19
C PRO A 54 -1.86 12.68 13.29
N TYR A 55 -1.16 12.14 12.30
CA TYR A 55 0.28 12.29 12.18
C TYR A 55 0.66 13.72 11.82
N VAL A 56 1.70 14.25 12.46
CA VAL A 56 2.35 15.48 11.98
C VAL A 56 3.42 15.07 10.96
N SER A 57 3.31 15.58 9.74
CA SER A 57 4.28 15.33 8.68
C SER A 57 5.63 15.95 9.05
N SER A 58 6.63 15.09 9.31
CA SER A 58 8.00 15.47 9.64
C SER A 58 8.96 14.29 9.40
N ASP A 59 10.07 14.57 8.73
CA ASP A 59 11.23 13.67 8.67
C ASP A 59 12.23 14.01 9.79
N PHE A 60 12.22 13.18 10.83
CA PHE A 60 13.11 13.31 11.98
C PHE A 60 14.60 13.23 11.62
N ARG A 61 14.98 12.52 10.56
CA ARG A 61 16.40 12.50 10.13
C ARG A 61 16.83 13.88 9.67
N LYS A 62 16.00 14.54 8.86
CA LYS A 62 16.26 15.89 8.34
C LYS A 62 16.15 16.96 9.43
N ALA A 63 15.14 16.86 10.30
CA ALA A 63 14.95 17.78 11.42
C ALA A 63 16.17 17.80 12.37
N PHE A 64 16.75 16.63 12.67
CA PHE A 64 17.94 16.53 13.51
C PHE A 64 19.22 16.99 12.80
N ALA A 65 19.34 16.72 11.50
CA ALA A 65 20.52 17.12 10.72
C ALA A 65 20.56 18.64 10.48
N ASN A 66 19.40 19.27 10.29
CA ASN A 66 19.27 20.70 10.04
C ASN A 66 18.10 21.29 10.86
N PRO A 67 18.40 22.00 11.97
CA PRO A 67 17.38 22.66 12.78
C PRO A 67 16.54 23.71 12.03
N SER A 68 17.01 24.21 10.89
CA SER A 68 16.27 25.14 10.04
C SER A 68 15.44 24.44 8.96
N SER A 69 15.41 23.11 8.93
CA SER A 69 14.59 22.35 7.98
C SER A 69 13.10 22.57 8.25
N TYR A 70 12.28 22.54 7.19
CA TYR A 70 10.82 22.48 7.31
C TYR A 70 10.35 21.27 8.14
N ASP A 71 11.15 20.20 8.17
CA ASP A 71 10.88 19.02 8.99
C ASP A 71 11.03 19.26 10.50
N ASN A 72 11.72 20.33 10.92
CA ASN A 72 11.83 20.70 12.33
C ASN A 72 10.58 21.45 12.79
N VAL A 73 9.51 20.68 12.95
CA VAL A 73 8.18 21.19 13.30
C VAL A 73 8.10 21.61 14.76
N VAL A 74 7.37 22.69 15.03
CA VAL A 74 7.08 23.13 16.40
C VAL A 74 6.04 22.20 17.02
N LEU A 75 6.36 21.65 18.20
CA LEU A 75 5.45 20.81 18.97
C LEU A 75 4.37 21.65 19.66
N GLN A 76 3.19 21.05 19.77
CA GLN A 76 2.03 21.64 20.45
C GLN A 76 1.73 20.91 21.76
N PRO A 77 1.06 21.56 22.73
CA PRO A 77 0.63 20.90 23.96
C PRO A 77 -0.23 19.67 23.66
N GLY A 78 0.18 18.51 24.19
CA GLY A 78 -0.49 17.23 23.97
C GLY A 78 -0.01 16.44 22.76
N ASP A 79 1.00 16.91 22.02
CA ASP A 79 1.69 16.10 21.02
C ASP A 79 2.43 14.92 21.69
N LEU A 80 2.34 13.75 21.05
CA LEU A 80 3.06 12.55 21.44
C LEU A 80 4.18 12.29 20.44
N VAL A 81 5.42 12.38 20.89
CA VAL A 81 6.60 12.04 20.08
C VAL A 81 6.96 10.59 20.34
N ILE A 82 6.82 9.75 19.33
CA ILE A 82 7.13 8.32 19.43
C ILE A 82 8.44 8.07 18.69
N VAL A 83 9.42 7.54 19.43
CA VAL A 83 10.73 7.17 18.89
C VAL A 83 10.93 5.67 19.11
N PRO A 84 10.60 4.83 18.12
CA PRO A 84 10.76 3.39 18.23
C PRO A 84 12.24 2.99 18.36
N ARG A 85 12.48 1.82 18.93
CA ARG A 85 13.79 1.17 18.83
C ARG A 85 14.09 0.88 17.36
N ARG A 86 15.35 1.03 16.96
CA ARG A 86 15.87 0.64 15.65
C ARG A 86 15.69 -0.86 15.49
N PRO A 87 14.80 -1.31 14.60
CA PRO A 87 14.74 -2.71 14.24
C PRO A 87 16.02 -3.09 13.49
N ASP A 88 16.37 -4.36 13.59
CA ASP A 88 17.53 -5.00 12.97
C ASP A 88 17.08 -6.12 12.01
N ARG A 89 15.80 -6.09 11.62
CA ARG A 89 15.15 -7.14 10.82
C ARG A 89 14.03 -6.60 9.96
N VAL A 90 13.71 -7.36 8.91
CA VAL A 90 12.62 -7.18 7.96
C VAL A 90 11.74 -8.42 8.05
N MET A 91 10.42 -8.26 8.09
CA MET A 91 9.51 -9.41 8.06
C MET A 91 9.22 -9.81 6.61
N VAL A 92 9.42 -11.06 6.23
CA VAL A 92 9.07 -11.57 4.90
C VAL A 92 7.93 -12.58 5.04
N TYR A 93 6.82 -12.38 4.34
CA TYR A 93 5.64 -13.24 4.49
C TYR A 93 4.72 -13.29 3.25
N GLY A 94 3.76 -14.21 3.28
CA GLY A 94 2.86 -14.51 2.17
C GLY A 94 3.27 -15.80 1.47
N GLN A 95 3.27 -15.80 0.13
CA GLN A 95 3.56 -16.96 -0.70
C GLN A 95 5.07 -17.13 -0.92
N VAL A 96 5.79 -17.43 0.15
CA VAL A 96 7.25 -17.69 0.17
C VAL A 96 7.54 -19.05 0.81
N GLU A 97 8.67 -19.67 0.48
CA GLU A 97 9.01 -21.01 0.98
C GLU A 97 9.31 -21.00 2.50
N GLN A 98 9.94 -19.94 3.00
CA GLN A 98 10.34 -19.81 4.41
C GLN A 98 9.96 -18.43 4.98
N PRO A 99 8.68 -18.20 5.34
CA PRO A 99 8.26 -16.93 5.91
C PRO A 99 8.89 -16.71 7.29
N GLY A 100 9.21 -15.45 7.60
CA GLY A 100 9.79 -15.08 8.89
C GLY A 100 10.59 -13.79 8.86
N TYR A 101 11.27 -13.51 9.97
CA TYR A 101 12.16 -12.37 10.08
C TYR A 101 13.53 -12.66 9.45
N VAL A 102 13.98 -11.75 8.60
CA VAL A 102 15.31 -11.74 8.00
C VAL A 102 16.08 -10.57 8.59
N ALA A 103 17.36 -10.79 8.93
CA ALA A 103 18.22 -9.72 9.43
C ALA A 103 18.32 -8.58 8.41
N TYR A 104 18.24 -7.34 8.88
CA TYR A 104 18.31 -6.16 8.02
C TYR A 104 19.73 -5.97 7.50
N GLU A 105 19.86 -5.87 6.18
CA GLU A 105 21.07 -5.49 5.48
C GLU A 105 20.86 -4.17 4.71
N PRO A 106 21.72 -3.15 4.90
CA PRO A 106 21.63 -1.88 4.16
C PRO A 106 21.77 -2.07 2.65
N GLY A 107 20.94 -1.33 1.88
CA GLY A 107 21.02 -1.30 0.42
C GLY A 107 20.44 -2.54 -0.29
N LYS A 108 19.76 -3.43 0.44
CA LYS A 108 19.10 -4.60 -0.14
C LYS A 108 17.67 -4.28 -0.59
N THR A 109 17.29 -4.88 -1.71
CA THR A 109 15.95 -4.77 -2.33
C THR A 109 15.04 -5.89 -1.85
N LEU A 110 13.75 -5.81 -2.19
CA LEU A 110 12.77 -6.85 -1.91
C LEU A 110 13.23 -8.22 -2.41
N GLU A 111 13.72 -8.30 -3.66
CA GLU A 111 14.22 -9.53 -4.30
C GLU A 111 15.23 -10.25 -3.40
N TRP A 112 16.19 -9.51 -2.84
CA TRP A 112 17.21 -10.08 -1.95
C TRP A 112 16.60 -10.69 -0.67
N TYR A 113 15.61 -10.01 -0.08
CA TYR A 113 14.91 -10.53 1.09
C TYR A 113 14.02 -11.73 0.75
N LEU A 114 13.43 -11.76 -0.45
CA LEU A 114 12.66 -12.89 -0.95
C LEU A 114 13.54 -14.14 -1.13
N GLU A 115 14.73 -13.99 -1.73
CA GLU A 115 15.71 -15.07 -1.84
C GLU A 115 16.10 -15.60 -0.45
N ARG A 116 16.31 -14.70 0.52
CA ARG A 116 16.67 -15.08 1.89
C ARG A 116 15.56 -15.81 2.63
N ALA A 117 14.32 -15.59 2.22
CA ALA A 117 13.13 -16.32 2.67
C ALA A 117 12.88 -17.62 1.87
N GLY A 118 13.90 -18.16 1.20
CA GLY A 118 13.81 -19.42 0.45
C GLY A 118 13.22 -19.28 -0.95
N GLY A 119 12.98 -18.05 -1.41
CA GLY A 119 12.38 -17.77 -2.71
C GLY A 119 10.85 -17.86 -2.73
N PRO A 120 10.24 -17.59 -3.89
CA PRO A 120 8.80 -17.61 -4.06
C PRO A 120 8.25 -19.04 -3.98
N ALA A 121 7.20 -19.24 -3.16
CA ALA A 121 6.52 -20.53 -3.11
C ALA A 121 5.63 -20.77 -4.33
N LYS A 122 5.25 -22.03 -4.56
CA LYS A 122 4.32 -22.39 -5.65
C LYS A 122 3.07 -21.51 -5.62
N GLY A 123 2.75 -20.88 -6.75
CA GLY A 123 1.59 -19.99 -6.89
C GLY A 123 1.83 -18.54 -6.44
N ALA A 124 3.05 -18.18 -6.04
CA ALA A 124 3.42 -16.79 -5.76
C ALA A 124 3.24 -15.90 -6.99
N LYS A 125 2.86 -14.65 -6.75
CA LYS A 125 2.78 -13.61 -7.78
C LYS A 125 3.76 -12.48 -7.45
N THR A 126 5.03 -12.72 -7.73
CA THR A 126 6.15 -11.80 -7.43
C THR A 126 6.01 -10.43 -8.09
N GLY A 127 5.44 -10.34 -9.29
CA GLY A 127 5.11 -9.04 -9.92
C GLY A 127 4.04 -8.20 -9.18
N ARG A 128 3.46 -8.73 -8.09
CA ARG A 128 2.60 -7.99 -7.16
C ARG A 128 3.18 -7.98 -5.75
N ALA A 129 4.47 -8.28 -5.58
CA ALA A 129 5.15 -8.15 -4.32
C ALA A 129 5.18 -6.68 -3.89
N ARG A 130 5.19 -6.45 -2.58
CA ARG A 130 5.04 -5.12 -1.99
C ARG A 130 5.94 -5.00 -0.79
N ILE A 131 6.54 -3.82 -0.65
CA ILE A 131 7.19 -3.40 0.60
C ILE A 131 6.15 -2.63 1.41
N ILE A 132 5.91 -3.05 2.64
CA ILE A 132 5.06 -2.34 3.60
C ILE A 132 5.97 -1.59 4.55
N LYS A 133 5.96 -0.27 4.46
CA LYS A 133 6.86 0.59 5.24
C LYS A 133 6.58 0.48 6.74
N GLY A 134 7.63 0.30 7.54
CA GLY A 134 7.49 0.15 8.99
C GLY A 134 6.88 1.37 9.69
N LYS A 135 7.15 2.59 9.19
CA LYS A 135 6.69 3.85 9.79
C LYS A 135 5.18 4.07 9.64
N ASN A 136 4.67 3.99 8.41
CA ASN A 136 3.32 4.45 8.06
C ASN A 136 2.46 3.37 7.38
N ARG A 137 2.98 2.14 7.26
CA ARG A 137 2.30 1.01 6.62
C ARG A 137 1.91 1.25 5.17
N VAL A 138 2.51 2.24 4.51
CA VAL A 138 2.32 2.49 3.08
C VAL A 138 2.91 1.33 2.29
N TRP A 139 2.15 0.90 1.30
CA TRP A 139 2.54 -0.15 0.37
C TRP A 139 3.28 0.49 -0.80
N VAL A 140 4.49 0.01 -1.05
CA VAL A 140 5.40 0.49 -2.08
C VAL A 140 5.67 -0.66 -3.05
N ASP A 141 5.73 -0.33 -4.33
CA ASP A 141 6.05 -1.26 -5.40
C ASP A 141 7.55 -1.60 -5.42
N ASP A 142 7.89 -2.74 -6.02
CA ASP A 142 9.25 -3.29 -6.09
C ASP A 142 10.14 -2.62 -7.17
N ASP A 143 9.86 -1.36 -7.51
CA ASP A 143 10.62 -0.61 -8.53
C ASP A 143 11.97 -0.14 -7.95
N GLU A 144 12.85 -1.10 -7.61
CA GLU A 144 14.18 -0.90 -7.04
C GLU A 144 14.22 -0.20 -5.67
N HIS A 145 13.09 -0.17 -4.97
CA HIS A 145 13.03 0.43 -3.65
C HIS A 145 13.89 -0.34 -2.65
N ILE A 146 14.80 0.38 -2.00
CA ILE A 146 15.61 -0.16 -0.92
C ILE A 146 14.70 -0.42 0.28
N VAL A 147 14.73 -1.66 0.77
CA VAL A 147 14.03 -2.04 1.99
C VAL A 147 14.78 -1.43 3.17
N GLU A 148 14.06 -0.78 4.07
CA GLU A 148 14.60 -0.22 5.30
C GLU A 148 14.32 -1.15 6.49
N ALA A 149 15.08 -0.97 7.56
CA ALA A 149 14.90 -1.77 8.77
C ALA A 149 13.48 -1.59 9.33
N GLY A 150 12.82 -2.71 9.67
CA GLY A 150 11.45 -2.71 10.19
C GLY A 150 10.36 -2.65 9.14
N ASP A 151 10.73 -2.59 7.85
CA ASP A 151 9.78 -2.83 6.77
C ASP A 151 9.34 -4.30 6.75
N GLU A 152 8.26 -4.54 6.01
CA GLU A 152 7.77 -5.88 5.73
C GLU A 152 7.73 -6.11 4.22
N VAL A 153 8.05 -7.32 3.79
CA VAL A 153 8.02 -7.77 2.41
C VAL A 153 6.89 -8.77 2.29
N TYR A 154 5.89 -8.41 1.49
CA TYR A 154 4.70 -9.23 1.29
C TYR A 154 4.62 -9.76 -0.14
N ILE A 155 4.50 -11.07 -0.27
CA ILE A 155 4.36 -11.76 -1.55
C ILE A 155 2.94 -12.33 -1.63
N PRO A 156 2.07 -11.81 -2.50
CA PRO A 156 0.73 -12.36 -2.63
C PRO A 156 0.74 -13.68 -3.41
N ARG A 157 -0.28 -14.52 -3.16
CA ARG A 157 -0.64 -15.62 -4.03
C ARG A 157 -1.28 -15.11 -5.33
N SER A 158 -1.21 -15.89 -6.40
CA SER A 158 -2.01 -15.64 -7.61
C SER A 158 -3.51 -15.70 -7.25
N PRO A 159 -4.36 -14.83 -7.84
CA PRO A 159 -5.79 -14.85 -7.56
C PRO A 159 -6.36 -16.21 -7.96
N ASP A 160 -7.25 -16.76 -7.14
CA ASP A 160 -7.96 -17.98 -7.46
C ASP A 160 -9.14 -17.59 -8.36
N VAL A 161 -8.90 -17.62 -9.67
CA VAL A 161 -9.94 -17.32 -10.67
C VAL A 161 -10.66 -18.62 -10.98
N SER A 162 -11.98 -18.63 -10.75
CA SER A 162 -12.79 -19.80 -11.09
C SER A 162 -12.73 -20.05 -12.60
N ALA A 163 -12.70 -21.31 -13.01
CA ALA A 163 -12.67 -21.68 -14.43
C ALA A 163 -13.80 -21.01 -15.25
N GLY A 164 -14.97 -20.77 -14.62
CA GLY A 164 -16.08 -20.07 -15.27
C GLY A 164 -15.79 -18.59 -15.58
N THR A 165 -15.07 -17.90 -14.71
CA THR A 165 -14.71 -16.49 -14.91
C THR A 165 -13.69 -16.31 -16.03
N GLU A 166 -12.70 -17.22 -16.12
CA GLU A 166 -11.74 -17.20 -17.24
C GLU A 166 -12.41 -17.47 -18.58
N ILE A 167 -13.29 -18.47 -18.64
CA ILE A 167 -14.07 -18.79 -19.85
C ILE A 167 -14.91 -17.58 -20.29
N GLN A 168 -15.53 -16.87 -19.34
CA GLN A 168 -16.33 -15.70 -19.64
C GLN A 168 -15.50 -14.55 -20.23
N ASN A 169 -14.30 -14.29 -19.71
CA ASN A 169 -13.39 -13.26 -20.25
C ASN A 169 -12.99 -13.57 -21.70
N TYR A 170 -12.63 -14.82 -22.01
CA TYR A 170 -12.31 -15.23 -23.37
C TYR A 170 -13.52 -15.17 -24.30
N ALA A 171 -14.71 -15.53 -23.82
CA ALA A 171 -15.94 -15.44 -24.61
C ALA A 171 -16.27 -13.99 -25.02
N VAL A 172 -16.04 -13.02 -24.13
CA VAL A 172 -16.23 -11.59 -24.45
C VAL A 172 -15.25 -11.15 -25.54
N ILE A 173 -13.96 -11.49 -25.41
CA ILE A 173 -12.95 -11.15 -26.42
C ILE A 173 -13.28 -11.81 -27.78
N ALA A 174 -13.62 -13.10 -27.77
CA ALA A 174 -14.01 -13.83 -28.98
C ALA A 174 -15.25 -13.21 -29.63
N GLY A 175 -16.23 -12.79 -28.82
CA GLY A 175 -17.41 -12.05 -29.28
C GLY A 175 -17.05 -10.74 -29.98
N ILE A 176 -16.16 -9.93 -29.40
CA ILE A 176 -15.68 -8.68 -30.02
C ILE A 176 -14.97 -8.96 -31.35
N VAL A 177 -14.07 -9.95 -31.40
CA VAL A 177 -13.37 -10.30 -32.64
C VAL A 177 -14.35 -10.75 -33.72
N SER A 178 -15.31 -11.60 -33.35
CA SER A 178 -16.32 -12.12 -34.29
C SER A 178 -17.19 -11.01 -34.89
N SER A 179 -17.60 -10.02 -34.09
CA SER A 179 -18.41 -8.90 -34.57
C SER A 179 -17.63 -7.99 -35.53
N VAL A 180 -16.35 -7.72 -35.24
CA VAL A 180 -15.46 -6.99 -36.14
C VAL A 180 -15.28 -7.74 -37.46
N THR A 181 -15.03 -9.05 -37.42
CA THR A 181 -14.91 -9.87 -38.63
C THR A 181 -16.19 -9.86 -39.46
N ALA A 182 -17.36 -9.96 -38.82
CA ALA A 182 -18.65 -9.92 -39.50
C ALA A 182 -18.87 -8.57 -40.20
N LEU A 183 -18.52 -7.45 -39.55
CA LEU A 183 -18.61 -6.12 -40.15
C LEU A 183 -17.67 -5.96 -41.34
N ILE A 184 -16.41 -6.42 -41.24
CA ILE A 184 -15.45 -6.40 -42.36
C ILE A 184 -15.98 -7.24 -43.54
N GLY A 185 -16.52 -8.43 -43.26
CA GLY A 185 -17.12 -9.29 -44.28
C GLY A 185 -18.32 -8.64 -44.96
N LEU A 186 -19.15 -7.94 -44.20
CA LEU A 186 -20.31 -7.20 -44.71
C LEU A 186 -19.87 -6.03 -45.61
N PHE A 187 -18.87 -5.26 -45.20
CA PHE A 187 -18.26 -4.21 -46.02
C PHE A 187 -17.68 -4.75 -47.32
N TYR A 188 -16.94 -5.86 -47.25
CA TYR A 188 -16.38 -6.51 -48.43
C TYR A 188 -17.49 -6.96 -49.41
N THR A 189 -18.62 -7.44 -48.89
CA THR A 189 -19.76 -7.87 -49.70
C THR A 189 -20.42 -6.69 -50.41
N ILE A 190 -20.59 -5.55 -49.73
CA ILE A 190 -21.15 -4.32 -50.32
C ILE A 190 -20.24 -3.76 -51.42
N LEU A 191 -18.92 -3.76 -51.22
CA LEU A 191 -17.96 -3.25 -52.20
C LEU A 191 -17.82 -4.12 -53.46
N ARG A 192 -18.33 -5.36 -53.43
CA ARG A 192 -18.26 -6.33 -54.54
C ARG A 192 -19.55 -6.40 -55.36
N GLN A 193 -20.66 -5.85 -54.88
CA GLN A 193 -21.91 -5.64 -55.64
C GLN A 193 -21.80 -4.38 -56.49
#